data_AF-A0A9E5XB88-F1
#
_entry.id   AF-A0A9E5XB88-F1
#
_cell.length_a   1.000
_cell.length_b   1.000
_cell.length_c   1.000
_cell.angle_alpha   90.00
_cell.angle_beta   90.00
_cell.angle_gamma   90.00
#
_symmetry.space_group_name_H-M   'P 1'
#
loop_
_entity.id
_entity.type
_entity.pdbx_description
1 polymer ?
#
loop_
_entity_poly.entity_id
_entity_poly.type
_entity_poly.pdbx_seq_one_letter_code
_entity_poly.pdbx_strand_id
1 'polypeptide(L)'
;MKLLDSIFDTAFRFLPHRSKTGLFPIGDPDRSSPVIVTGNYTLTVRRVSKALQGEDVWLLVTDSRGINVWCAAGGGHLTHHDVIAAVRTSQVADRVDHQELILPQLSATGVERNRVEEATGWHATWGPVHATDLPAFLRRGRHAVREERAVRFPMSDRLQMAVMWTAPMVPILWLILWAISGPLPAVVGAVAITAIVLGLFAGMPWLPLRTHRGLLVYGGLALAGFAFGAALFTAAGALTTRNLIVLAAACVVGTGIVSVDVAGSTPLLSSSVNPSDFRVELLVDRCTGAAQCVLVCPRDVLVMNGHVHKVEIVRPANCILCGACIVQCPEDALRFRFDDGRVVEPATIRRTRLNLLGKRTIDVT
;
A
#
# COMPACT_ATOMS: atom_id res chain seq x y z
N MET A 1 12.84 -10.73 -18.99
CA MET A 1 12.61 -10.85 -17.53
C MET A 1 13.03 -12.25 -17.11
N LYS A 2 14.06 -12.41 -16.28
CA LYS A 2 14.33 -13.74 -15.72
C LYS A 2 13.18 -14.01 -14.74
N LEU A 3 12.36 -15.01 -15.03
CA LEU A 3 11.19 -15.40 -14.23
C LEU A 3 11.54 -15.51 -12.73
N LEU A 4 12.77 -15.97 -12.45
CA LEU A 4 13.36 -16.09 -11.12
C LEU A 4 13.40 -14.78 -10.32
N ASP A 5 13.78 -13.65 -10.95
CA ASP A 5 13.85 -12.35 -10.26
C ASP A 5 12.46 -11.88 -9.83
N SER A 6 11.44 -12.14 -10.67
CA SER A 6 10.05 -11.79 -10.36
C SER A 6 9.45 -12.65 -9.25
N ILE A 7 9.86 -13.93 -9.17
CA ILE A 7 9.43 -14.84 -8.11
C ILE A 7 10.09 -14.45 -6.80
N PHE A 8 11.40 -14.20 -6.80
CA PHE A 8 12.14 -13.77 -5.62
C PHE A 8 11.59 -12.46 -5.05
N ASP A 9 11.43 -11.44 -5.89
CA ASP A 9 10.87 -10.15 -5.47
C ASP A 9 9.44 -10.27 -4.91
N THR A 10 8.67 -11.27 -5.38
CA THR A 10 7.31 -11.52 -4.89
C THR A 10 7.30 -12.26 -3.57
N ALA A 11 8.11 -13.30 -3.44
CA ALA A 11 8.21 -14.12 -2.23
C ALA A 11 8.82 -13.35 -1.05
N PHE A 12 9.82 -12.51 -1.32
CA PHE A 12 10.53 -11.72 -0.32
C PHE A 12 10.13 -10.25 -0.32
N ARG A 13 8.93 -9.95 -0.84
CA ARG A 13 8.43 -8.57 -0.96
C ARG A 13 8.36 -7.81 0.36
N PHE A 14 8.25 -8.52 1.49
CA PHE A 14 8.22 -7.93 2.82
C PHE A 14 9.59 -7.39 3.27
N LEU A 15 10.69 -7.81 2.62
CA LEU A 15 12.04 -7.34 2.94
C LEU A 15 12.36 -6.07 2.14
N PRO A 16 12.87 -5.01 2.79
CA PRO A 16 13.30 -3.81 2.09
C PRO A 16 14.59 -4.07 1.32
N HIS A 17 14.58 -3.77 0.02
CA HIS A 17 15.78 -3.85 -0.82
C HIS A 17 15.84 -2.65 -1.77
N ARG A 18 17.01 -1.99 -1.77
CA ARG A 18 17.22 -0.67 -2.38
C ARG A 18 17.81 -0.79 -3.78
N SER A 19 17.26 0.01 -4.70
CA SER A 19 17.87 0.34 -5.97
C SER A 19 18.64 1.66 -5.88
N LYS A 20 19.50 1.92 -6.88
CA LYS A 20 20.21 3.19 -6.98
C LYS A 20 19.22 4.35 -7.12
N THR A 21 19.49 5.43 -6.40
CA THR A 21 18.78 6.71 -6.52
C THR A 21 19.41 7.58 -7.59
N GLY A 22 18.64 8.52 -8.14
CA GLY A 22 19.10 9.43 -9.19
C GLY A 22 18.14 9.49 -10.37
N LEU A 23 18.58 10.12 -11.46
CA LEU A 23 17.82 10.25 -12.70
C LEU A 23 18.25 9.17 -13.69
N PHE A 24 17.28 8.43 -14.22
CA PHE A 24 17.52 7.35 -15.18
C PHE A 24 16.67 7.55 -16.44
N PRO A 25 17.25 7.40 -17.63
CA PRO A 25 16.46 7.41 -18.86
C PRO A 25 15.69 6.10 -19.03
N ILE A 26 14.46 6.20 -19.53
CA ILE A 26 13.68 5.09 -20.11
C ILE A 26 13.40 5.47 -21.55
N GLY A 27 13.71 4.57 -22.49
CA GLY A 27 13.69 4.91 -23.92
C GLY A 27 14.88 5.81 -24.28
N ASP A 28 14.63 6.77 -25.17
CA ASP A 28 15.57 7.82 -25.58
C ASP A 28 15.00 9.21 -25.25
N PRO A 29 14.94 9.58 -23.95
CA PRO A 29 14.30 10.82 -23.54
C PRO A 29 15.10 12.06 -23.95
N ASP A 30 14.38 13.06 -24.44
CA ASP A 30 14.92 14.36 -24.82
C ASP A 30 14.67 15.43 -23.74
N ARG A 31 14.86 16.71 -24.10
CA ARG A 31 14.68 17.84 -23.18
C ARG A 31 13.21 18.19 -22.92
N SER A 32 12.28 17.68 -23.71
CA SER A 32 10.84 17.83 -23.55
C SER A 32 10.17 16.64 -22.86
N SER A 33 10.90 15.52 -22.73
CA SER A 33 10.43 14.28 -22.11
C SER A 33 10.02 14.47 -20.64
N PRO A 34 8.90 13.86 -20.21
CA PRO A 34 8.37 14.04 -18.86
C PRO A 34 9.25 13.42 -17.79
N VAL A 35 9.21 14.01 -16.59
CA VAL A 35 9.93 13.51 -15.41
C VAL A 35 8.95 12.81 -14.46
N ILE A 36 9.16 11.51 -14.24
CA ILE A 36 8.34 10.67 -13.36
C ILE A 36 9.12 10.35 -12.09
N VAL A 37 8.52 10.63 -10.93
CA VAL A 37 9.12 10.34 -9.63
C VAL A 37 8.71 8.96 -9.13
N THR A 38 9.62 8.23 -8.50
CA THR A 38 9.33 6.96 -7.79
C THR A 38 10.19 6.82 -6.53
N GLY A 39 9.85 5.87 -5.65
CA GLY A 39 10.75 5.42 -4.58
C GLY A 39 11.78 4.39 -5.06
N ASN A 40 12.85 4.19 -4.29
CA ASN A 40 13.97 3.28 -4.60
C ASN A 40 13.77 1.83 -4.17
N TYR A 41 12.54 1.38 -3.89
CA TYR A 41 12.27 -0.04 -3.71
C TYR A 41 12.41 -0.79 -5.02
N THR A 42 13.27 -1.82 -5.07
CA THR A 42 13.66 -2.48 -6.33
C THR A 42 12.48 -2.99 -7.14
N LEU A 43 11.49 -3.62 -6.50
CA LEU A 43 10.30 -4.11 -7.19
C LEU A 43 9.45 -2.96 -7.75
N THR A 44 9.36 -1.82 -7.05
CA THR A 44 8.69 -0.62 -7.56
C THR A 44 9.40 -0.10 -8.80
N VAL A 45 10.71 0.12 -8.73
CA VAL A 45 11.50 0.63 -9.86
C VAL A 45 11.35 -0.29 -11.07
N ARG A 46 11.52 -1.60 -10.89
CA ARG A 46 11.34 -2.59 -11.97
C ARG A 46 9.94 -2.53 -12.60
N ARG A 47 8.88 -2.42 -11.80
CA ARG A 47 7.49 -2.36 -12.29
C ARG A 47 7.21 -1.07 -13.06
N VAL A 48 7.68 0.07 -12.55
CA VAL A 48 7.54 1.37 -13.22
C VAL A 48 8.32 1.39 -14.53
N SER A 49 9.60 0.99 -14.51
CA SER A 49 10.42 0.89 -15.73
C SER A 49 9.81 -0.07 -16.76
N LYS A 50 9.23 -1.20 -16.33
CA LYS A 50 8.53 -2.13 -17.23
C LYS A 50 7.28 -1.51 -17.83
N ALA A 51 6.49 -0.80 -17.03
CA ALA A 51 5.26 -0.17 -17.50
C ALA A 51 5.52 0.98 -18.50
N LEU A 52 6.67 1.62 -18.40
CA LEU A 52 7.13 2.70 -19.27
C LEU A 52 7.96 2.20 -20.47
N GLN A 53 8.04 0.89 -20.71
CA GLN A 53 8.72 0.37 -21.90
C GLN A 53 8.04 0.88 -23.17
N GLY A 54 8.81 1.54 -24.04
CA GLY A 54 8.30 2.17 -25.26
C GLY A 54 7.88 3.63 -25.11
N GLU A 55 8.09 4.23 -23.93
CA GLU A 55 7.91 5.66 -23.68
C GLU A 55 9.29 6.31 -23.45
N ASP A 56 9.46 7.56 -23.90
CA ASP A 56 10.69 8.33 -23.74
C ASP A 56 10.56 9.28 -22.55
N VAL A 57 11.02 8.83 -21.37
CA VAL A 57 10.80 9.52 -20.10
C VAL A 57 12.02 9.51 -19.19
N TRP A 58 12.11 10.52 -18.33
CA TRP A 58 13.09 10.57 -17.25
C TRP A 58 12.49 10.00 -15.96
N LEU A 59 13.08 8.95 -15.41
CA LEU A 59 12.68 8.34 -14.15
C LEU A 59 13.56 8.84 -13.00
N LEU A 60 13.00 9.70 -12.14
CA LEU A 60 13.66 10.19 -10.93
C LEU A 60 13.38 9.24 -9.75
N VAL A 61 14.40 8.47 -9.37
CA VAL A 61 14.33 7.49 -8.27
C VAL A 61 14.78 8.15 -6.96
N THR A 62 13.83 8.41 -6.07
CA THR A 62 14.02 9.02 -4.75
C THR A 62 14.28 7.95 -3.67
N ASP A 63 15.06 8.27 -2.64
CA ASP A 63 15.29 7.34 -1.52
C ASP A 63 14.00 7.14 -0.72
N SER A 64 13.44 5.92 -0.78
CA SER A 64 12.30 5.47 0.05
C SER A 64 12.74 4.40 1.05
N ARG A 65 14.05 4.33 1.34
CA ARG A 65 14.69 3.33 2.21
C ARG A 65 14.52 1.89 1.74
N GLY A 66 14.16 1.67 0.48
CA GLY A 66 13.85 0.35 -0.05
C GLY A 66 12.46 -0.15 0.36
N ILE A 67 11.55 0.76 0.74
CA ILE A 67 10.15 0.46 1.07
C ILE A 67 9.27 0.93 -0.10
N ASN A 68 8.19 0.19 -0.39
CA ASN A 68 7.24 0.57 -1.43
C ASN A 68 6.64 1.97 -1.16
N VAL A 69 6.16 2.65 -2.22
CA VAL A 69 5.75 4.07 -2.17
C VAL A 69 4.72 4.36 -1.09
N TRP A 70 3.67 3.54 -0.97
CA TRP A 70 2.58 3.77 -0.02
C TRP A 70 3.06 3.63 1.42
N CYS A 71 3.74 2.53 1.73
CA CYS A 71 4.27 2.28 3.08
C CYS A 71 5.37 3.26 3.45
N ALA A 72 6.24 3.64 2.49
CA ALA A 72 7.30 4.61 2.72
C ALA A 72 6.72 6.00 3.02
N ALA A 73 5.71 6.44 2.26
CA ALA A 73 5.09 7.74 2.49
C ALA A 73 4.31 7.78 3.81
N GLY A 74 3.50 6.75 4.08
CA GLY A 74 2.76 6.62 5.34
C GLY A 74 3.68 6.55 6.57
N GLY A 75 4.79 5.80 6.46
CA GLY A 75 5.78 5.65 7.52
C GLY A 75 6.80 6.78 7.65
N GLY A 76 6.71 7.82 6.82
CA GLY A 76 7.63 8.98 6.86
C GLY A 76 9.04 8.71 6.29
N HIS A 77 9.20 7.68 5.47
CA HIS A 77 10.44 7.33 4.76
C HIS A 77 10.49 7.82 3.31
N LEU A 78 9.38 8.36 2.79
CA LEU A 78 9.30 9.08 1.52
C LEU A 78 8.49 10.36 1.73
N THR A 79 9.16 11.48 1.76
CA THR A 79 8.61 12.78 2.14
C THR A 79 8.82 13.83 1.04
N HIS A 80 8.17 14.99 1.16
CA HIS A 80 8.48 16.11 0.27
C HIS A 80 9.95 16.53 0.35
N HIS A 81 10.62 16.39 1.51
CA HIS A 81 12.05 16.67 1.63
C HIS A 81 12.90 15.71 0.79
N ASP A 82 12.55 14.43 0.74
CA ASP A 82 13.27 13.44 -0.06
C ASP A 82 13.10 13.74 -1.56
N VAL A 83 11.89 14.15 -1.99
CA VAL A 83 11.64 14.57 -3.38
C VAL A 83 12.41 15.86 -3.70
N ILE A 84 12.39 16.87 -2.84
CA ILE A 84 13.17 18.12 -3.00
C ILE A 84 14.66 17.81 -3.13
N ALA A 85 15.19 16.94 -2.27
CA ALA A 85 16.59 16.51 -2.31
C ALA A 85 16.92 15.78 -3.61
N ALA A 86 16.03 14.90 -4.09
CA ALA A 86 16.20 14.21 -5.36
C ALA A 86 16.20 15.18 -6.55
N VAL A 87 15.29 16.15 -6.59
CA VAL A 87 15.26 17.18 -7.65
C VAL A 87 16.56 17.97 -7.67
N ARG A 88 17.05 18.42 -6.51
CA ARG A 88 18.27 19.24 -6.39
C ARG A 88 19.56 18.48 -6.69
N THR A 89 19.65 17.19 -6.34
CA THR A 89 20.89 16.41 -6.47
C THR A 89 20.98 15.59 -7.75
N SER A 90 19.88 15.37 -8.45
CA SER A 90 19.83 14.53 -9.66
C SER A 90 20.25 15.22 -10.96
N GLN A 91 20.48 16.54 -10.93
CA GLN A 91 20.76 17.36 -12.12
C GLN A 91 19.65 17.30 -13.18
N VAL A 92 18.41 17.02 -12.77
CA VAL A 92 17.27 16.95 -13.70
C VAL A 92 17.02 18.26 -14.44
N ALA A 93 17.31 19.40 -13.80
CA ALA A 93 17.21 20.73 -14.43
C ALA A 93 18.13 20.91 -15.64
N ASP A 94 19.25 20.16 -15.72
CA ASP A 94 20.18 20.24 -16.85
C ASP A 94 19.73 19.35 -18.02
N ARG A 95 18.73 18.48 -17.78
CA ARG A 95 18.27 17.44 -18.72
C ARG A 95 16.96 17.77 -19.43
N VAL A 96 16.14 18.65 -18.88
CA VAL A 96 14.84 19.05 -19.46
C VAL A 96 14.68 20.58 -19.47
N ASP A 97 13.89 21.08 -20.42
CA ASP A 97 13.60 22.51 -20.62
C ASP A 97 12.31 22.97 -19.91
N HIS A 98 11.74 22.11 -19.07
CA HIS A 98 10.55 22.39 -18.29
C HIS A 98 10.78 22.08 -16.80
N GLN A 99 9.91 22.60 -15.94
CA GLN A 99 9.98 22.38 -14.50
C GLN A 99 8.70 21.65 -14.04
N GLU A 100 8.49 20.44 -14.54
CA GLU A 100 7.30 19.64 -14.22
C GLU A 100 7.68 18.24 -13.72
N LEU A 101 6.99 17.77 -12.67
CA LEU A 101 7.18 16.45 -12.06
C LEU A 101 5.84 15.71 -12.02
N ILE A 102 5.89 14.39 -12.27
CA ILE A 102 4.77 13.49 -12.07
C ILE A 102 5.05 12.65 -10.82
N LEU A 103 4.28 12.91 -9.76
CA LEU A 103 4.38 12.22 -8.47
C LEU A 103 3.47 10.99 -8.43
N PRO A 104 3.89 9.88 -7.78
CA PRO A 104 2.99 8.76 -7.49
C PRO A 104 1.87 9.21 -6.56
N GLN A 105 0.60 8.99 -6.92
CA GLN A 105 -0.53 9.41 -6.08
C GLN A 105 -0.48 8.82 -4.66
N LEU A 106 -0.03 7.57 -4.53
CA LEU A 106 0.07 6.88 -3.24
C LEU A 106 1.14 7.45 -2.31
N SER A 107 1.97 8.41 -2.76
CA SER A 107 2.89 9.13 -1.89
C SER A 107 2.26 10.33 -1.18
N ALA A 108 1.02 10.70 -1.51
CA ALA A 108 0.33 11.87 -0.97
C ALA A 108 0.11 11.89 0.56
N THR A 109 0.34 10.77 1.24
CA THR A 109 0.37 10.72 2.71
C THR A 109 1.63 11.33 3.30
N GLY A 110 2.74 11.38 2.55
CA GLY A 110 4.04 11.91 2.98
C GLY A 110 4.64 12.99 2.07
N VAL A 111 4.24 13.06 0.81
CA VAL A 111 4.73 14.08 -0.13
C VAL A 111 3.67 15.17 -0.23
N GLU A 112 3.98 16.35 0.30
CA GLU A 112 3.15 17.55 0.16
C GLU A 112 3.55 18.26 -1.13
N ARG A 113 2.68 18.19 -2.14
CA ARG A 113 2.94 18.71 -3.49
C ARG A 113 3.30 20.19 -3.48
N ASN A 114 2.49 21.01 -2.80
CA ASN A 114 2.68 22.47 -2.77
C ASN A 114 4.04 22.84 -2.13
N ARG A 115 4.50 22.09 -1.11
CA ARG A 115 5.84 22.31 -0.52
C ARG A 115 6.99 21.96 -1.46
N VAL A 116 6.80 20.95 -2.32
CA VAL A 116 7.78 20.65 -3.38
C VAL A 116 7.83 21.81 -4.38
N GLU A 117 6.66 22.30 -4.82
CA GLU A 117 6.56 23.44 -5.74
C GLU A 117 7.20 24.69 -5.15
N GLU A 118 6.85 25.07 -3.92
CA GLU A 118 7.41 26.24 -3.20
C GLU A 118 8.93 26.16 -3.04
N ALA A 119 9.47 24.98 -2.73
CA ALA A 119 10.90 24.82 -2.43
C ALA A 119 11.78 24.63 -3.67
N THR A 120 11.22 24.21 -4.81
CA THR A 120 11.99 23.87 -6.00
C THR A 120 11.65 24.71 -7.23
N GLY A 121 10.47 25.33 -7.27
CA GLY A 121 9.92 25.95 -8.48
C GLY A 121 9.34 24.94 -9.50
N TRP A 122 9.43 23.63 -9.23
CA TRP A 122 8.90 22.60 -10.12
C TRP A 122 7.44 22.34 -9.84
N HIS A 123 6.59 22.52 -10.85
CA HIS A 123 5.19 22.15 -10.78
C HIS A 123 5.04 20.63 -10.64
N ALA A 124 4.29 20.17 -9.65
CA ALA A 124 4.13 18.76 -9.38
C ALA A 124 2.68 18.33 -9.64
N THR A 125 2.50 17.26 -10.40
CA THR A 125 1.18 16.69 -10.72
C THR A 125 1.06 15.28 -10.18
N TRP A 126 -0.14 14.88 -9.78
CA TRP A 126 -0.39 13.51 -9.33
C TRP A 126 -0.65 12.61 -10.52
N GLY A 127 0.25 11.65 -10.76
CA GLY A 127 0.05 10.57 -11.71
C GLY A 127 -1.02 9.55 -11.25
N PRO A 128 -1.24 8.48 -12.02
CA PRO A 128 -2.16 7.41 -11.66
C PRO A 128 -1.67 6.58 -10.47
N VAL A 129 -2.56 5.80 -9.87
CA VAL A 129 -2.22 4.87 -8.78
C VAL A 129 -1.33 3.72 -9.29
N HIS A 130 -1.64 3.19 -10.48
CA HIS A 130 -0.98 2.03 -11.04
C HIS A 130 -0.03 2.44 -12.16
N ALA A 131 1.20 1.92 -12.12
CA ALA A 131 2.23 2.25 -13.11
C ALA A 131 1.83 1.88 -14.55
N THR A 132 1.02 0.83 -14.72
CA THR A 132 0.52 0.37 -16.03
C THR A 132 -0.38 1.39 -16.73
N ASP A 133 -0.93 2.36 -16.00
CA ASP A 133 -1.76 3.41 -16.57
C ASP A 133 -0.93 4.63 -17.03
N LEU A 134 0.37 4.69 -16.66
CA LEU A 134 1.26 5.81 -17.01
C LEU A 134 1.34 6.06 -18.53
N PRO A 135 1.53 5.06 -19.41
CA PRO A 135 1.53 5.29 -20.86
C PRO A 135 0.28 6.00 -21.37
N ALA A 136 -0.90 5.55 -20.92
CA ALA A 136 -2.17 6.15 -21.32
C ALA A 136 -2.35 7.55 -20.74
N PHE A 137 -1.92 7.75 -19.49
CA PHE A 137 -1.88 9.06 -18.83
C PHE A 137 -1.00 10.07 -19.58
N LEU A 138 0.19 9.67 -20.01
CA LEU A 138 1.12 10.52 -20.78
C LEU A 138 0.51 10.90 -22.13
N ARG A 139 -0.04 9.94 -22.88
CA ARG A 139 -0.70 10.19 -24.18
C ARG A 139 -1.90 11.14 -24.09
N ARG A 140 -2.59 11.19 -22.94
CA ARG A 140 -3.69 12.12 -22.69
C ARG A 140 -3.24 13.48 -22.14
N GLY A 141 -1.96 13.83 -22.28
CA GLY A 141 -1.44 15.13 -21.83
C GLY A 141 -1.34 15.24 -20.32
N ARG A 142 -1.06 14.14 -19.60
CA ARG A 142 -0.87 14.10 -18.14
C ARG A 142 -2.16 14.36 -17.35
N HIS A 143 -3.29 13.93 -17.90
CA HIS A 143 -4.59 13.93 -17.22
C HIS A 143 -5.00 12.51 -16.81
N ALA A 144 -5.09 12.29 -15.50
CA ALA A 144 -5.57 11.04 -14.93
C ALA A 144 -7.09 11.04 -14.83
N VAL A 145 -7.70 9.95 -15.29
CA VAL A 145 -9.15 9.74 -15.19
C VAL A 145 -9.52 9.20 -13.82
N ARG A 146 -10.81 9.26 -13.47
CA ARG A 146 -11.31 8.86 -12.14
C ARG A 146 -10.93 7.43 -11.77
N GLU A 147 -10.98 6.52 -12.73
CA GLU A 147 -10.71 5.09 -12.55
C GLU A 147 -9.25 4.82 -12.20
N GLU A 148 -8.33 5.65 -12.70
CA GLU A 148 -6.88 5.57 -12.43
C GLU A 148 -6.50 6.13 -11.05
N ARG A 149 -7.40 6.91 -10.43
CA ARG A 149 -7.25 7.42 -9.06
C ARG A 149 -7.57 6.37 -8.00
N ALA A 150 -8.32 5.33 -8.34
CA ALA A 150 -8.75 4.31 -7.40
C ALA A 150 -7.79 3.12 -7.36
N VAL A 151 -7.48 2.62 -6.16
CA VAL A 151 -6.71 1.38 -6.02
C VAL A 151 -7.56 0.19 -6.42
N ARG A 152 -7.16 -0.41 -7.53
CA ARG A 152 -7.59 -1.76 -7.97
C ARG A 152 -6.86 -2.83 -7.15
N PHE A 153 -7.58 -3.84 -6.68
CA PHE A 153 -7.03 -5.03 -6.01
C PHE A 153 -7.64 -6.31 -6.62
N PRO A 154 -7.30 -6.62 -7.88
CA PRO A 154 -7.81 -7.79 -8.60
C PRO A 154 -7.26 -9.11 -8.01
N MET A 155 -7.76 -10.23 -8.52
CA MET A 155 -7.34 -11.57 -8.09
C MET A 155 -5.82 -11.82 -8.24
N SER A 156 -5.18 -11.24 -9.25
CA SER A 156 -3.72 -11.35 -9.43
C SER A 156 -2.95 -10.76 -8.26
N ASP A 157 -3.36 -9.59 -7.78
CA ASP A 157 -2.71 -8.88 -6.68
C ASP A 157 -2.99 -9.59 -5.35
N ARG A 158 -4.20 -10.11 -5.17
CA ARG A 158 -4.58 -10.94 -4.02
C ARG A 158 -3.74 -12.21 -3.93
N LEU A 159 -3.59 -12.93 -5.04
CA LEU A 159 -2.76 -14.13 -5.10
C LEU A 159 -1.30 -13.79 -4.85
N GLN A 160 -0.82 -12.65 -5.35
CA GLN A 160 0.53 -12.18 -5.05
C GLN A 160 0.74 -11.99 -3.53
N MET A 161 -0.24 -11.40 -2.84
CA MET A 161 -0.16 -11.24 -1.38
C MET A 161 -0.25 -12.59 -0.65
N ALA A 162 -1.07 -13.52 -1.13
CA ALA A 162 -1.12 -14.87 -0.58
C ALA A 162 0.24 -15.58 -0.70
N VAL A 163 0.89 -15.51 -1.86
CA VAL A 163 2.22 -16.06 -2.08
C VAL A 163 3.24 -15.42 -1.14
N MET A 164 3.24 -14.09 -1.01
CA MET A 164 4.13 -13.37 -0.10
C MET A 164 3.99 -13.85 1.36
N TRP A 165 2.77 -14.14 1.82
CA TRP A 165 2.53 -14.67 3.17
C TRP A 165 2.96 -16.13 3.31
N THR A 166 2.59 -16.98 2.35
CA THR A 166 2.92 -18.42 2.40
C THR A 166 4.42 -18.68 2.27
N ALA A 167 5.16 -17.88 1.50
CA ALA A 167 6.58 -18.09 1.23
C ALA A 167 7.47 -18.16 2.49
N PRO A 168 7.35 -17.24 3.48
CA PRO A 168 8.05 -17.37 4.75
C PRO A 168 7.31 -18.28 5.76
N MET A 169 5.97 -18.24 5.81
CA MET A 169 5.22 -18.98 6.84
C MET A 169 5.35 -20.50 6.68
N VAL A 170 5.26 -21.01 5.44
CA VAL A 170 5.25 -22.45 5.17
C VAL A 170 6.57 -23.12 5.55
N PRO A 171 7.76 -22.65 5.11
CA PRO A 171 9.02 -23.29 5.47
C PRO A 171 9.30 -23.23 6.98
N ILE A 172 9.05 -22.08 7.62
CA ILE A 172 9.28 -21.90 9.06
C ILE A 172 8.41 -22.88 9.85
N LEU A 173 7.10 -22.90 9.57
CA LEU A 173 6.21 -23.79 10.30
C LEU A 173 6.44 -25.26 9.94
N TRP A 174 6.74 -25.57 8.68
CA TRP A 174 7.08 -26.94 8.28
C TRP A 174 8.25 -27.49 9.10
N LEU A 175 9.32 -26.70 9.28
CA LEU A 175 10.46 -27.10 10.11
C LEU A 175 10.05 -27.35 11.57
N ILE A 176 9.23 -26.47 12.14
CA ILE A 176 8.73 -26.61 13.52
C ILE A 176 7.88 -27.88 13.67
N LEU A 177 6.91 -28.08 12.77
CA LEU A 177 6.00 -29.22 12.82
C LEU A 177 6.74 -30.54 12.56
N TRP A 178 7.73 -30.52 11.66
CA TRP A 178 8.59 -31.68 11.38
C TRP A 178 9.38 -32.10 12.61
N ALA A 179 9.98 -31.14 13.31
CA ALA A 179 10.73 -31.40 14.54
C ALA A 179 9.83 -31.95 15.68
N ILE A 180 8.59 -31.46 15.78
CA ILE A 180 7.68 -31.84 16.87
C ILE A 180 6.98 -33.18 16.59
N SER A 181 6.54 -33.43 15.34
CA SER A 181 5.59 -34.52 15.02
C SER A 181 5.91 -35.29 13.75
N GLY A 182 7.06 -35.04 13.11
CA GLY A 182 7.50 -35.74 11.92
C GLY A 182 6.94 -35.18 10.61
N PRO A 183 7.28 -35.81 9.47
CA PRO A 183 7.06 -35.23 8.15
C PRO A 183 5.61 -35.11 7.74
N LEU A 184 4.75 -36.07 8.09
CA LEU A 184 3.35 -36.06 7.67
C LEU A 184 2.58 -34.86 8.27
N PRO A 185 2.60 -34.61 9.60
CA PRO A 185 1.97 -33.41 10.17
C PRO A 185 2.56 -32.10 9.64
N ALA A 186 3.86 -32.06 9.32
CA ALA A 186 4.48 -30.89 8.73
C ALA A 186 3.90 -30.56 7.35
N VAL A 187 3.75 -31.57 6.48
CA VAL A 187 3.14 -31.39 5.15
C VAL A 187 1.67 -31.00 5.26
N VAL A 188 0.90 -31.70 6.10
CA VAL A 188 -0.54 -31.39 6.29
C VAL A 188 -0.74 -29.98 6.85
N GLY A 189 0.06 -29.57 7.84
CA GLY A 189 0.01 -28.22 8.41
C GLY A 189 0.39 -27.13 7.40
N ALA A 190 1.43 -27.36 6.59
CA ALA A 190 1.81 -26.46 5.50
C ALA A 190 0.66 -26.27 4.50
N VAL A 191 0.06 -27.37 4.05
CA VAL A 191 -1.08 -27.35 3.12
C VAL A 191 -2.29 -26.64 3.71
N ALA A 192 -2.61 -26.89 4.99
CA ALA A 192 -3.72 -26.23 5.69
C ALA A 192 -3.52 -24.70 5.76
N ILE A 193 -2.31 -24.23 6.06
CA ILE A 193 -2.03 -22.78 6.11
C ILE A 193 -2.03 -22.15 4.74
N THR A 194 -1.49 -22.82 3.73
CA THR A 194 -1.63 -22.34 2.35
C THR A 194 -3.11 -22.19 1.98
N ALA A 195 -3.97 -23.15 2.35
CA ALA A 195 -5.41 -23.06 2.12
C ALA A 195 -6.06 -21.89 2.89
N ILE A 196 -5.70 -21.67 4.16
CA ILE A 196 -6.17 -20.54 4.98
C ILE A 196 -5.81 -19.21 4.32
N VAL A 197 -4.53 -19.03 3.96
CA VAL A 197 -4.02 -17.78 3.37
C VAL A 197 -4.66 -17.54 2.00
N LEU A 198 -4.73 -18.56 1.14
CA LEU A 198 -5.40 -18.45 -0.16
C LEU A 198 -6.89 -18.13 0.00
N GLY A 199 -7.58 -18.79 0.93
CA GLY A 199 -8.99 -18.54 1.23
C GLY A 199 -9.25 -17.11 1.71
N LEU A 200 -8.40 -16.60 2.59
CA LEU A 200 -8.47 -15.21 3.06
C LEU A 200 -8.34 -14.22 1.89
N PHE A 201 -7.26 -14.35 1.10
CA PHE A 201 -6.98 -13.39 0.03
C PHE A 201 -7.95 -13.54 -1.16
N ALA A 202 -8.41 -14.74 -1.49
CA ALA A 202 -9.45 -14.95 -2.51
C ALA A 202 -10.82 -14.44 -2.05
N GLY A 203 -11.15 -14.59 -0.77
CA GLY A 203 -12.40 -14.14 -0.17
C GLY A 203 -12.49 -12.62 0.02
N MET A 204 -11.37 -11.89 0.02
CA MET A 204 -11.42 -10.42 -0.12
C MET A 204 -11.98 -10.08 -1.50
N PRO A 205 -13.06 -9.28 -1.64
CA PRO A 205 -13.49 -8.20 -0.74
C PRO A 205 -14.74 -8.50 0.11
N TRP A 206 -15.29 -9.72 0.05
CA TRP A 206 -16.58 -10.04 0.69
C TRP A 206 -16.48 -10.29 2.19
N LEU A 207 -15.28 -10.47 2.71
CA LEU A 207 -15.04 -10.75 4.13
C LEU A 207 -15.09 -9.46 4.97
N PRO A 208 -15.93 -9.40 6.03
CA PRO A 208 -16.02 -8.24 6.93
C PRO A 208 -14.86 -8.21 7.93
N LEU A 209 -13.64 -7.97 7.43
CA LEU A 209 -12.39 -7.98 8.22
C LEU A 209 -12.21 -6.75 9.14
N ARG A 210 -13.00 -5.68 8.92
CA ARG A 210 -12.85 -4.37 9.59
C ARG A 210 -13.57 -4.27 10.95
N THR A 211 -14.47 -5.20 11.24
CA THR A 211 -15.40 -5.10 12.39
C THR A 211 -15.01 -6.12 13.48
N HIS A 212 -15.64 -6.09 14.66
CA HIS A 212 -15.56 -7.19 15.65
C HIS A 212 -15.81 -8.58 15.03
N ARG A 213 -16.52 -8.63 13.89
CA ARG A 213 -16.75 -9.83 13.07
C ARG A 213 -15.48 -10.38 12.39
N GLY A 214 -14.39 -9.63 12.33
CA GLY A 214 -13.11 -10.09 11.79
C GLY A 214 -12.58 -11.31 12.52
N LEU A 215 -12.73 -11.35 13.86
CA LEU A 215 -12.35 -12.52 14.66
C LEU A 215 -13.14 -13.77 14.25
N LEU A 216 -14.43 -13.62 13.92
CA LEU A 216 -15.26 -14.73 13.43
C LEU A 216 -14.80 -15.22 12.06
N VAL A 217 -14.37 -14.30 11.18
CA VAL A 217 -13.82 -14.67 9.86
C VAL A 217 -12.52 -15.46 10.03
N TYR A 218 -11.59 -14.97 10.87
CA TYR A 218 -10.36 -15.67 11.15
C TYR A 218 -10.61 -17.04 11.81
N GLY A 219 -11.50 -17.10 12.81
CA GLY A 219 -11.89 -18.37 13.44
C GLY A 219 -12.51 -19.36 12.45
N GLY A 220 -13.37 -18.87 11.55
CA GLY A 220 -13.95 -19.68 10.48
C GLY A 220 -12.92 -20.22 9.49
N LEU A 221 -11.94 -19.40 9.09
CA LEU A 221 -10.83 -19.83 8.23
C LEU A 221 -9.95 -20.86 8.93
N ALA A 222 -9.63 -20.65 10.21
CA ALA A 222 -8.86 -21.60 11.02
C ALA A 222 -9.58 -22.95 11.13
N LEU A 223 -10.90 -22.94 11.35
CA LEU A 223 -11.73 -24.14 11.40
C LEU A 223 -11.79 -24.86 10.05
N ALA A 224 -11.93 -24.11 8.95
CA ALA A 224 -11.93 -24.67 7.61
C ALA A 224 -10.57 -25.32 7.27
N GLY A 225 -9.46 -24.66 7.60
CA GLY A 225 -8.12 -25.20 7.45
C GLY A 225 -7.90 -26.46 8.31
N PHE A 226 -8.39 -26.46 9.56
CA PHE A 226 -8.35 -27.61 10.44
C PHE A 226 -9.16 -28.79 9.89
N ALA A 227 -10.41 -28.56 9.46
CA ALA A 227 -11.25 -29.60 8.87
C ALA A 227 -10.61 -30.19 7.62
N PHE A 228 -10.03 -29.35 6.76
CA PHE A 228 -9.31 -29.78 5.57
C PHE A 228 -8.08 -30.63 5.92
N GLY A 229 -7.24 -30.20 6.86
CA GLY A 229 -6.09 -30.99 7.31
C GLY A 229 -6.47 -32.30 8.02
N ALA A 230 -7.56 -32.32 8.78
CA ALA A 230 -8.08 -33.53 9.41
C ALA A 230 -8.57 -34.55 8.37
N ALA A 231 -9.19 -34.07 7.28
CA ALA A 231 -9.55 -34.91 6.14
C ALA A 231 -8.29 -35.52 5.47
N LEU A 232 -7.20 -34.75 5.33
CA LEU A 232 -5.92 -35.26 4.81
C LEU A 232 -5.31 -36.33 5.72
N PHE A 233 -5.34 -36.14 7.05
CA PHE A 233 -4.89 -37.19 7.97
C PHE A 233 -5.75 -38.45 7.90
N THR A 234 -7.07 -38.29 7.74
CA THR A 234 -7.99 -39.42 7.56
C THR A 234 -7.66 -40.19 6.28
N ALA A 235 -7.48 -39.48 5.17
CA ALA A 235 -7.08 -40.08 3.89
C ALA A 235 -5.71 -40.78 3.96
N ALA A 236 -4.79 -40.26 4.77
CA ALA A 236 -3.48 -40.87 5.00
C ALA A 236 -3.48 -41.99 6.06
N GLY A 237 -4.63 -42.33 6.66
CA GLY A 237 -4.72 -43.34 7.73
C GLY A 237 -3.98 -42.93 9.03
N ALA A 238 -3.74 -41.64 9.23
CA ALA A 238 -2.90 -41.10 10.30
C ALA A 238 -3.68 -40.20 11.28
N LEU A 239 -5.00 -40.41 11.40
CA LEU A 239 -5.84 -39.63 12.28
C LEU A 239 -5.59 -40.04 13.74
N THR A 240 -4.78 -39.24 14.43
CA THR A 240 -4.47 -39.43 15.85
C THR A 240 -4.74 -38.16 16.63
N THR A 241 -5.04 -38.27 17.92
CA THR A 241 -5.27 -37.12 18.80
C THR A 241 -4.10 -36.14 18.78
N ARG A 242 -2.86 -36.67 18.76
CA ARG A 242 -1.64 -35.87 18.65
C ARG A 242 -1.61 -35.05 17.35
N ASN A 243 -1.86 -35.68 16.21
CA ASN A 243 -1.85 -35.00 14.90
C ASN A 243 -2.93 -33.90 14.82
N LEU A 244 -4.10 -34.15 15.41
CA LEU A 244 -5.19 -33.17 15.48
C LEU A 244 -4.82 -31.98 16.36
N ILE A 245 -4.23 -32.19 17.54
CA ILE A 245 -3.78 -31.09 18.42
C ILE A 245 -2.73 -30.22 17.71
N VAL A 246 -1.76 -30.86 17.06
CA VAL A 246 -0.68 -30.18 16.34
C VAL A 246 -1.23 -29.35 15.16
N LEU A 247 -2.16 -29.92 14.40
CA LEU A 247 -2.84 -29.20 13.31
C LEU A 247 -3.71 -28.05 13.81
N ALA A 248 -4.45 -28.23 14.90
CA ALA A 248 -5.24 -27.16 15.51
C ALA A 248 -4.34 -26.00 15.95
N ALA A 249 -3.23 -26.29 16.63
CA ALA A 249 -2.25 -25.29 17.02
C ALA A 249 -1.66 -24.56 15.79
N ALA A 250 -1.31 -25.30 14.73
CA ALA A 250 -0.82 -24.72 13.48
C ALA A 250 -1.85 -23.77 12.84
N CYS A 251 -3.12 -24.16 12.76
CA CYS A 251 -4.18 -23.34 12.17
C CYS A 251 -4.44 -22.08 13.00
N VAL A 252 -4.47 -22.18 14.33
CA VAL A 252 -4.66 -21.04 15.23
C VAL A 252 -3.49 -20.07 15.15
N VAL A 253 -2.25 -20.56 15.25
CA VAL A 253 -1.04 -19.72 15.17
C VAL A 253 -0.92 -19.08 13.79
N GLY A 254 -1.09 -19.87 12.72
CA GLY A 254 -1.01 -19.37 11.35
C GLY A 254 -2.04 -18.28 11.07
N THR A 255 -3.30 -18.48 11.48
CA THR A 255 -4.34 -17.46 11.32
C THR A 255 -4.08 -16.24 12.20
N GLY A 256 -3.61 -16.44 13.43
CA GLY A 256 -3.23 -15.37 14.36
C GLY A 256 -2.17 -14.45 13.75
N ILE A 257 -1.10 -15.01 13.20
CA ILE A 257 -0.03 -14.27 12.52
C ILE A 257 -0.61 -13.39 11.39
N VAL A 258 -1.44 -13.97 10.52
CA VAL A 258 -2.01 -13.23 9.39
C VAL A 258 -2.99 -12.14 9.86
N SER A 259 -3.73 -12.38 10.94
CA SER A 259 -4.71 -11.43 11.47
C SER A 259 -4.10 -10.13 11.99
N VAL A 260 -2.84 -10.16 12.45
CA VAL A 260 -2.15 -8.99 13.00
C VAL A 260 -1.83 -7.97 11.91
N ASP A 261 -1.43 -8.43 10.73
CA ASP A 261 -0.88 -7.59 9.66
C ASP A 261 -1.58 -7.74 8.28
N VAL A 262 -2.81 -8.26 8.25
CA VAL A 262 -3.59 -8.26 6.99
C VAL A 262 -3.76 -6.83 6.46
N ALA A 263 -3.88 -5.85 7.35
CA ALA A 263 -4.10 -4.45 7.01
C ALA A 263 -2.88 -3.83 6.31
N GLY A 264 -1.66 -4.21 6.69
CA GLY A 264 -0.44 -3.81 5.98
C GLY A 264 -0.30 -4.47 4.60
N SER A 265 -1.05 -5.54 4.35
CA SER A 265 -0.97 -6.36 3.13
C SER A 265 -2.02 -6.02 2.07
N THR A 266 -2.99 -5.14 2.36
CA THR A 266 -4.01 -4.76 1.39
C THR A 266 -4.34 -3.27 1.43
N PRO A 267 -4.54 -2.63 0.26
CA PRO A 267 -4.99 -1.24 0.19
C PRO A 267 -6.48 -1.07 0.53
N LEU A 268 -7.20 -2.15 0.84
CA LEU A 268 -8.64 -2.14 1.12
C LEU A 268 -8.96 -1.94 2.60
N LEU A 269 -7.99 -2.13 3.48
CA LEU A 269 -8.19 -2.06 4.93
C LEU A 269 -7.44 -0.86 5.50
N SER A 270 -8.02 -0.25 6.54
CA SER A 270 -7.29 0.67 7.40
C SER A 270 -6.29 -0.10 8.25
N SER A 271 -5.14 0.51 8.56
CA SER A 271 -4.15 -0.07 9.49
C SER A 271 -4.83 -0.52 10.79
N SER A 272 -4.49 -1.73 11.27
CA SER A 272 -4.95 -2.28 12.55
C SER A 272 -4.42 -1.51 13.77
N VAL A 273 -3.36 -0.70 13.57
CA VAL A 273 -2.78 0.19 14.58
C VAL A 273 -3.65 1.43 14.82
N ASN A 274 -4.51 1.78 13.87
CA ASN A 274 -5.43 2.90 13.98
C ASN A 274 -6.77 2.39 14.55
N PRO A 275 -7.27 2.93 15.68
CA PRO A 275 -8.56 2.54 16.22
C PRO A 275 -9.68 2.72 15.17
N SER A 276 -10.63 1.81 15.13
CA SER A 276 -11.72 1.79 14.14
C SER A 276 -12.71 2.96 14.26
N ASP A 277 -12.55 3.78 15.28
CA ASP A 277 -13.61 4.64 15.81
C ASP A 277 -13.47 6.09 15.36
N PHE A 278 -12.65 6.36 14.32
CA PHE A 278 -12.55 7.69 13.73
C PHE A 278 -13.01 7.72 12.29
N ARG A 279 -13.68 8.83 11.95
CA ARG A 279 -14.18 9.14 10.61
C ARG A 279 -13.53 10.41 10.08
N VAL A 280 -13.46 10.52 8.76
CA VAL A 280 -13.09 11.78 8.12
C VAL A 280 -14.27 12.74 8.21
N GLU A 281 -14.01 13.96 8.66
CA GLU A 281 -14.99 15.05 8.74
C GLU A 281 -14.54 16.20 7.82
N LEU A 282 -15.49 16.78 7.09
CA LEU A 282 -15.30 17.97 6.27
C LEU A 282 -15.91 19.20 6.97
N LEU A 283 -15.10 20.23 7.13
CA LEU A 283 -15.47 21.57 7.57
C LEU A 283 -15.83 22.40 6.33
N VAL A 284 -17.14 22.48 6.03
CA VAL A 284 -17.67 23.08 4.79
C VAL A 284 -17.36 24.57 4.66
N ASP A 285 -17.30 25.26 5.80
CA ASP A 285 -16.91 26.66 5.97
C ASP A 285 -15.48 26.93 5.48
N ARG A 286 -14.56 25.98 5.70
CA ARG A 286 -13.16 26.09 5.26
C ARG A 286 -12.91 25.60 3.84
N CYS A 287 -13.80 24.80 3.28
CA CYS A 287 -13.57 24.18 1.97
C CYS A 287 -13.64 25.23 0.84
N THR A 288 -12.54 25.49 0.13
CA THR A 288 -12.52 26.42 -1.01
C THR A 288 -12.83 25.78 -2.36
N GLY A 289 -13.05 24.46 -2.40
CA GLY A 289 -13.28 23.74 -3.66
C GLY A 289 -12.00 23.42 -4.45
N ALA A 290 -10.81 23.58 -3.86
CA ALA A 290 -9.52 23.28 -4.52
C ALA A 290 -9.35 21.82 -4.98
N ALA A 291 -10.19 20.90 -4.50
CA ALA A 291 -10.28 19.48 -4.91
C ALA A 291 -8.99 18.64 -4.82
N GLN A 292 -7.89 19.15 -4.22
CA GLN A 292 -6.64 18.38 -4.04
C GLN A 292 -6.87 17.06 -3.29
N CYS A 293 -7.78 17.07 -2.31
CA CYS A 293 -8.18 15.88 -1.55
C CYS A 293 -8.88 14.80 -2.41
N VAL A 294 -9.59 15.20 -3.46
CA VAL A 294 -10.24 14.29 -4.43
C VAL A 294 -9.17 13.60 -5.29
N LEU A 295 -8.17 14.35 -5.74
CA LEU A 295 -7.09 13.84 -6.60
C LEU A 295 -6.23 12.76 -5.93
N VAL A 296 -6.18 12.74 -4.61
CA VAL A 296 -5.32 11.82 -3.85
C VAL A 296 -6.09 10.72 -3.13
N CYS A 297 -7.42 10.67 -3.22
CA CYS A 297 -8.22 9.67 -2.53
C CYS A 297 -8.19 8.31 -3.28
N PRO A 298 -7.50 7.27 -2.76
CA PRO A 298 -7.37 5.99 -3.46
C PRO A 298 -8.64 5.14 -3.45
N ARG A 299 -9.69 5.59 -2.75
CA ARG A 299 -10.93 4.85 -2.50
C ARG A 299 -12.17 5.58 -3.01
N ASP A 300 -11.98 6.68 -3.73
CA ASP A 300 -13.06 7.48 -4.32
C ASP A 300 -14.13 7.85 -3.25
N VAL A 301 -13.66 8.28 -2.07
CA VAL A 301 -14.51 8.68 -0.94
C VAL A 301 -15.07 10.09 -1.13
N LEU A 302 -14.25 10.95 -1.73
CA LEU A 302 -14.47 12.39 -1.89
C LEU A 302 -14.79 12.70 -3.34
N VAL A 303 -15.80 13.54 -3.58
CA VAL A 303 -16.18 13.99 -4.93
C VAL A 303 -16.33 15.51 -4.91
N MET A 304 -15.96 16.17 -6.01
CA MET A 304 -16.20 17.60 -6.18
C MET A 304 -17.65 17.82 -6.65
N ASN A 305 -18.43 18.57 -5.89
CA ASN A 305 -19.74 19.05 -6.34
C ASN A 305 -19.56 20.34 -7.15
N GLY A 306 -19.81 20.25 -8.45
CA GLY A 306 -19.65 21.36 -9.38
C GLY A 306 -20.67 22.49 -9.22
N HIS A 307 -21.82 22.25 -8.58
CA HIS A 307 -22.87 23.27 -8.40
C HIS A 307 -22.59 24.21 -7.25
N VAL A 308 -22.10 23.67 -6.12
CA VAL A 308 -21.79 24.46 -4.92
C VAL A 308 -20.29 24.79 -4.81
N HIS A 309 -19.48 24.28 -5.74
CA HIS A 309 -18.01 24.40 -5.72
C HIS A 309 -17.38 23.93 -4.40
N LYS A 310 -17.89 22.84 -3.83
CA LYS A 310 -17.40 22.23 -2.58
C LYS A 310 -17.17 20.73 -2.77
N VAL A 311 -16.30 20.17 -1.94
CA VAL A 311 -16.08 18.73 -1.89
C VAL A 311 -17.16 18.07 -1.02
N GLU A 312 -17.54 16.84 -1.33
CA GLU A 312 -18.49 16.03 -0.56
C GLU A 312 -17.91 14.66 -0.23
N ILE A 313 -18.25 14.13 0.95
CA ILE A 313 -17.93 12.76 1.35
C ILE A 313 -19.08 11.85 0.92
N VAL A 314 -18.95 11.23 -0.25
CA VAL A 314 -20.02 10.42 -0.87
C VAL A 314 -19.95 8.95 -0.45
N ARG A 315 -18.75 8.44 -0.13
CA ARG A 315 -18.55 7.01 0.20
C ARG A 315 -17.76 6.81 1.48
N PRO A 316 -18.25 7.27 2.65
CA PRO A 316 -17.50 7.23 3.91
C PRO A 316 -17.06 5.82 4.32
N ALA A 317 -17.88 4.79 4.04
CA ALA A 317 -17.57 3.40 4.36
C ALA A 317 -16.30 2.87 3.65
N ASN A 318 -15.93 3.45 2.50
CA ASN A 318 -14.74 3.05 1.74
C ASN A 318 -13.45 3.68 2.29
N CYS A 319 -13.54 4.61 3.25
CA CYS A 319 -12.39 5.32 3.78
C CYS A 319 -11.45 4.38 4.54
N ILE A 320 -10.18 4.33 4.11
CA ILE A 320 -9.11 3.54 4.74
C ILE A 320 -8.27 4.35 5.74
N LEU A 321 -8.69 5.58 6.05
CA LEU A 321 -8.10 6.39 7.12
C LEU A 321 -6.60 6.69 6.93
N CYS A 322 -6.16 6.82 5.67
CA CYS A 322 -4.76 7.09 5.32
C CYS A 322 -4.31 8.54 5.54
N GLY A 323 -5.24 9.49 5.65
CA GLY A 323 -4.93 10.91 5.89
C GLY A 323 -4.43 11.70 4.68
N ALA A 324 -4.25 11.10 3.49
CA ALA A 324 -3.78 11.81 2.30
C ALA A 324 -4.62 13.06 1.98
N CYS A 325 -5.95 12.95 2.08
CA CYS A 325 -6.86 14.07 1.83
C CYS A 325 -6.69 15.23 2.82
N ILE A 326 -6.29 14.94 4.07
CA ILE A 326 -6.01 15.93 5.11
C ILE A 326 -4.67 16.61 4.83
N VAL A 327 -3.62 15.83 4.56
CA VAL A 327 -2.27 16.33 4.28
C VAL A 327 -2.28 17.30 3.10
N GLN A 328 -3.02 16.97 2.04
CA GLN A 328 -3.08 17.75 0.80
C GLN A 328 -4.15 18.85 0.80
N CYS A 329 -4.91 19.06 1.87
CA CYS A 329 -5.89 20.16 1.88
C CYS A 329 -5.16 21.48 2.20
N PRO A 330 -5.21 22.51 1.33
CA PRO A 330 -4.54 23.78 1.63
C PRO A 330 -5.21 24.57 2.77
N GLU A 331 -6.52 24.39 2.95
CA GLU A 331 -7.34 25.16 3.91
C GLU A 331 -7.63 24.42 5.22
N ASP A 332 -7.03 23.25 5.44
CA ASP A 332 -7.29 22.45 6.64
C ASP A 332 -8.79 22.15 6.86
N ALA A 333 -9.51 21.95 5.76
CA ALA A 333 -10.95 21.70 5.74
C ALA A 333 -11.31 20.24 6.07
N LEU A 334 -10.35 19.32 6.15
CA LEU A 334 -10.59 17.90 6.44
C LEU A 334 -9.83 17.49 7.69
N ARG A 335 -10.47 16.74 8.59
CA ARG A 335 -9.85 16.24 9.83
C ARG A 335 -10.39 14.86 10.21
N PHE A 336 -9.78 14.21 11.21
CA PHE A 336 -10.36 13.02 11.81
C PHE A 336 -11.15 13.37 13.07
N ARG A 337 -12.31 12.75 13.24
CA ARG A 337 -13.15 12.86 14.42
C ARG A 337 -13.46 11.47 14.96
N PHE A 338 -13.25 11.28 16.26
CA PHE A 338 -13.64 10.08 17.00
C PHE A 338 -15.15 10.06 17.27
N ASP A 339 -15.71 8.87 17.46
CA ASP A 339 -17.11 8.70 17.84
C ASP A 339 -17.44 9.31 19.21
N ASP A 340 -16.46 9.40 20.11
CA ASP A 340 -16.57 10.09 21.41
C ASP A 340 -16.42 11.63 21.34
N GLY A 341 -16.27 12.19 20.14
CA GLY A 341 -16.19 13.62 19.90
C GLY A 341 -14.78 14.21 19.90
N ARG A 342 -13.74 13.47 20.28
CA ARG A 342 -12.34 13.92 20.13
C ARG A 342 -12.00 14.16 18.66
N VAL A 343 -11.04 15.05 18.41
CA VAL A 343 -10.64 15.44 17.05
C VAL A 343 -9.12 15.36 16.91
N VAL A 344 -8.66 14.88 15.75
CA VAL A 344 -7.25 14.97 15.34
C VAL A 344 -7.13 16.03 14.26
N GLU A 345 -6.50 17.14 14.61
CA GLU A 345 -6.34 18.29 13.72
C GLU A 345 -5.33 18.02 12.58
N PRO A 346 -5.47 18.69 11.41
CA PRO A 346 -4.62 18.47 10.24
C PRO A 346 -3.12 18.64 10.51
N ALA A 347 -2.75 19.63 11.33
CA ALA A 347 -1.36 19.86 11.74
C ALA A 347 -0.77 18.66 12.48
N THR A 348 -1.57 17.91 13.23
CA THR A 348 -1.15 16.66 13.86
C THR A 348 -0.93 15.60 12.81
N ILE A 349 -1.83 15.43 11.83
CA ILE A 349 -1.66 14.42 10.77
C ILE A 349 -0.42 14.69 9.90
N ARG A 350 -0.14 15.96 9.56
CA ARG A 350 1.09 16.30 8.80
C ARG A 350 2.38 16.01 9.56
N ARG A 351 2.34 16.14 10.90
CA ARG A 351 3.51 15.92 11.76
C ARG A 351 3.69 14.46 12.14
N THR A 352 2.66 13.85 12.71
CA THR A 352 2.58 12.45 13.09
C THR A 352 2.27 11.60 11.87
N ARG A 353 3.23 11.54 10.94
CA ARG A 353 3.20 10.50 9.90
C ARG A 353 3.39 9.18 10.61
N LEU A 354 2.33 8.36 10.60
CA LEU A 354 2.22 7.10 11.33
C LEU A 354 3.36 6.16 10.92
N ASN A 355 4.49 6.24 11.60
CA ASN A 355 5.33 5.07 11.71
C ASN A 355 4.58 4.04 12.58
N LEU A 356 4.91 2.76 12.40
CA LEU A 356 4.37 1.64 13.17
C LEU A 356 4.48 1.78 14.71
N LEU A 357 5.14 2.84 15.21
CA LEU A 357 5.47 3.09 16.61
C LEU A 357 5.00 4.47 17.13
N GLY A 358 4.23 5.26 16.36
CA GLY A 358 3.65 6.53 16.81
C GLY A 358 4.62 7.65 17.21
N LYS A 359 5.90 7.60 16.81
CA LYS A 359 6.93 8.61 17.08
C LYS A 359 7.79 8.88 15.85
N ARG A 360 8.04 10.13 15.48
CA ARG A 360 8.93 10.40 14.34
C ARG A 360 10.33 9.80 14.54
N THR A 361 10.98 9.42 13.45
CA THR A 361 12.44 9.22 13.37
C THR A 361 13.22 10.55 13.35
N ILE A 362 12.53 11.68 13.17
CA ILE A 362 13.11 13.03 13.09
C ILE A 362 12.24 13.97 13.91
N ASP A 363 12.75 14.55 15.00
CA ASP A 363 12.01 15.59 15.71
C ASP A 363 11.82 16.81 14.81
N VAL A 364 10.60 17.34 14.72
CA VAL A 364 10.39 18.70 14.17
C VAL A 364 10.08 19.56 15.36
N THR A 365 11.15 20.16 15.88
CA THR A 365 11.13 21.43 16.60
C THR A 365 10.62 22.53 15.69
#